data_AF-A0A6A4ZBB9-F1
#
_entry.id   AF-A0A6A4ZBB9-F1
#
_cell.length_a   1.000
_cell.length_b   1.000
_cell.length_c   1.000
_cell.angle_alpha   90.00
_cell.angle_beta   90.00
_cell.angle_gamma   90.00
#
_symmetry.space_group_name_H-M   'P 1'
#
loop_
_entity.id
_entity.type
_entity.pdbx_description
1 polymer ?
#
loop_
_entity_poly.entity_id
_entity_poly.type
_entity_poly.pdbx_seq_one_letter_code
_entity_poly.pdbx_strand_id
1 'polypeptide(L)'
;MVQQHTVNIESPVPGADFHQAAAKPSQPRRFRFLGGLAALCGVACVAVGAVVVSAQHKQQTTSIAVASALQEASAIKLSLHFKRASMFYHGQDTADIYVFPRGASASTSDVLALGFDGVLSLAHNGTTEKYIYANDRGYYVQSQLDGSVTQASCLQASQLPAFTTIQSALASASVIDQAQIGTVALTTATACPKGILHRTLFGGETFVACLTANQITKVYGSDMDIEVTYLASVDAGVPSLTVPTTSTSGVLLNCPAIPAQADSVAPVTSLAEKVALVKDTVLGTRTESLFGPSCKCKNKPKPCLMVHGVSNPIAGGLTDTFPFYWGNVDQHLPCCSSVKFV
;
A
#
# COMPACT_ATOMS: atom_id res chain seq x y z
N MET A 1 -71.78 -46.48 9.80
CA MET A 1 -70.97 -47.55 10.44
C MET A 1 -70.15 -46.83 11.52
N VAL A 2 -70.42 -46.95 12.83
CA VAL A 2 -70.51 -48.18 13.65
C VAL A 2 -69.16 -48.91 13.58
N GLN A 3 -68.38 -49.10 14.66
CA GLN A 3 -68.75 -49.24 16.08
C GLN A 3 -67.64 -48.71 17.04
N GLN A 4 -68.03 -48.35 18.27
CA GLN A 4 -67.11 -48.15 19.40
C GLN A 4 -66.75 -49.51 20.03
N HIS A 5 -65.63 -49.61 20.78
CA HIS A 5 -65.69 -50.27 22.09
C HIS A 5 -64.55 -49.92 23.07
N THR A 6 -64.94 -49.99 24.34
CA THR A 6 -64.30 -49.57 25.60
C THR A 6 -64.77 -50.57 26.68
N VAL A 7 -64.14 -50.78 27.85
CA VAL A 7 -62.93 -50.20 28.50
C VAL A 7 -62.38 -51.20 29.56
N ASN A 8 -61.36 -50.82 30.35
CA ASN A 8 -60.79 -51.45 31.58
C ASN A 8 -59.55 -52.35 31.39
N ILE A 9 -58.43 -52.16 32.10
CA ILE A 9 -58.14 -51.97 33.55
C ILE A 9 -58.16 -53.31 34.33
N GLU A 10 -56.99 -53.75 34.80
CA GLU A 10 -56.77 -54.37 36.12
C GLU A 10 -55.25 -54.34 36.46
N SER A 11 -54.91 -54.25 37.75
CA SER A 11 -53.59 -54.40 38.41
C SER A 11 -53.92 -54.79 39.87
N PRO A 12 -53.10 -55.52 40.69
CA PRO A 12 -51.62 -55.61 40.67
C PRO A 12 -50.98 -56.99 41.12
N VAL A 13 -49.63 -57.09 41.10
CA VAL A 13 -48.65 -57.62 42.14
C VAL A 13 -48.95 -58.94 42.93
N PRO A 14 -47.98 -59.79 43.42
CA PRO A 14 -46.49 -59.69 43.53
C PRO A 14 -45.63 -60.91 43.09
N GLY A 15 -44.31 -60.67 42.96
CA GLY A 15 -43.28 -61.41 43.74
C GLY A 15 -42.59 -62.65 43.17
N ALA A 16 -41.27 -62.54 42.93
CA ALA A 16 -40.24 -63.51 43.36
C ALA A 16 -38.82 -62.99 43.00
N ASP A 17 -38.01 -62.66 44.01
CA ASP A 17 -36.56 -62.47 43.83
C ASP A 17 -35.86 -63.81 43.63
N PHE A 18 -34.89 -63.87 42.70
CA PHE A 18 -33.72 -64.74 42.86
C PHE A 18 -32.46 -64.05 42.31
N HIS A 19 -31.46 -63.93 43.17
CA HIS A 19 -30.18 -63.33 42.85
C HIS A 19 -29.39 -64.17 41.83
N GLN A 20 -28.81 -63.52 40.81
CA GLN A 20 -27.52 -63.98 40.31
C GLN A 20 -26.63 -62.80 39.89
N ALA A 21 -25.45 -62.72 40.51
CA ALA A 21 -24.47 -61.68 40.22
C ALA A 21 -23.80 -61.97 38.86
N ALA A 22 -23.84 -61.00 37.95
CA ALA A 22 -23.11 -61.04 36.69
C ALA A 22 -22.29 -59.74 36.50
N ALA A 23 -21.04 -59.92 36.07
CA ALA A 23 -19.96 -58.94 36.10
C ALA A 23 -20.29 -57.51 35.61
N LYS A 24 -19.89 -56.53 36.43
CA LYS A 24 -19.78 -55.11 36.05
C LYS A 24 -18.80 -54.98 34.86
N PRO A 25 -19.21 -54.49 33.68
CA PRO A 25 -18.27 -54.24 32.59
C PRO A 25 -17.30 -53.13 33.02
N SER A 26 -16.01 -53.43 33.01
CA SER A 26 -14.97 -52.45 33.27
C SER A 26 -14.92 -51.46 32.10
N GLN A 27 -15.57 -50.29 32.26
CA GLN A 27 -15.50 -49.22 31.26
C GLN A 27 -14.03 -48.90 30.93
N PRO A 28 -13.60 -49.04 29.66
CA PRO A 28 -12.22 -48.73 29.29
C PRO A 28 -12.00 -47.22 29.42
N ARG A 29 -11.24 -46.82 30.44
CA ARG A 29 -10.89 -45.45 30.84
C ARG A 29 -10.16 -44.62 29.75
N ARG A 30 -10.01 -45.16 28.54
CA ARG A 30 -9.32 -44.54 27.38
C ARG A 30 -10.23 -43.64 26.52
N PHE A 31 -11.55 -43.84 26.50
CA PHE A 31 -12.44 -43.03 25.62
C PHE A 31 -12.71 -41.61 26.11
N ARG A 32 -12.47 -41.28 27.39
CA ARG A 32 -12.57 -39.91 27.91
C ARG A 32 -11.46 -38.97 27.42
N PHE A 33 -10.34 -39.50 26.94
CA PHE A 33 -9.22 -38.67 26.46
C PHE A 33 -9.35 -38.22 25.01
N LEU A 34 -9.99 -39.00 24.12
CA LEU A 34 -10.23 -38.57 22.73
C LEU A 34 -11.30 -37.49 22.62
N GLY A 35 -12.40 -37.59 23.38
CA GLY A 35 -13.45 -36.57 23.38
C GLY A 35 -12.95 -35.20 23.86
N GLY A 36 -12.08 -35.17 24.87
CA GLY A 36 -11.45 -33.93 25.33
C GLY A 36 -10.51 -33.31 24.30
N LEU A 37 -9.73 -34.11 23.58
CA LEU A 37 -8.82 -33.64 22.52
C LEU A 37 -9.56 -33.08 21.31
N ALA A 38 -10.64 -33.73 20.86
CA ALA A 38 -11.47 -33.22 19.77
C ALA A 38 -12.19 -31.92 20.15
N ALA A 39 -12.70 -31.81 21.37
CA ALA A 39 -13.34 -30.58 21.87
C ALA A 39 -12.34 -29.42 22.01
N LEU A 40 -11.13 -29.67 22.55
CA LEU A 40 -10.06 -28.67 22.63
C LEU A 40 -9.61 -28.19 21.25
N CYS A 41 -9.46 -29.11 20.28
CA CYS A 41 -9.07 -28.77 18.92
C CYS A 41 -10.17 -27.96 18.21
N GLY A 42 -11.45 -28.34 18.38
CA GLY A 42 -12.59 -27.59 17.85
C GLY A 42 -12.68 -26.17 18.41
N VAL A 43 -12.55 -26.00 19.74
CA VAL A 43 -12.57 -24.67 20.38
C VAL A 43 -11.37 -23.81 19.94
N ALA A 44 -10.17 -24.40 19.83
CA ALA A 44 -8.99 -23.69 19.33
C ALA A 44 -9.16 -23.23 17.87
N CYS A 45 -9.67 -24.09 16.99
CA CYS A 45 -9.94 -23.75 15.60
C CYS A 45 -11.04 -22.67 15.46
N VAL A 46 -12.10 -22.72 16.27
CA VAL A 46 -13.16 -21.69 16.27
C VAL A 46 -12.63 -20.35 16.81
N ALA A 47 -11.82 -20.36 17.87
CA ALA A 47 -11.22 -19.14 18.42
C ALA A 47 -10.23 -18.50 17.43
N VAL A 48 -9.35 -19.29 16.81
CA VAL A 48 -8.44 -18.81 15.75
C VAL A 48 -9.23 -18.29 14.55
N GLY A 49 -10.27 -19.00 14.11
CA GLY A 49 -11.15 -18.57 13.03
C GLY A 49 -11.83 -17.23 13.33
N ALA A 50 -12.38 -17.05 14.54
CA ALA A 50 -13.00 -15.80 14.96
C ALA A 50 -12.00 -14.63 15.03
N VAL A 51 -10.77 -14.86 15.50
CA VAL A 51 -9.72 -13.82 15.53
C VAL A 51 -9.28 -13.44 14.11
N VAL A 52 -9.06 -14.41 13.22
CA VAL A 52 -8.70 -14.16 11.81
C VAL A 52 -9.81 -13.38 11.09
N VAL A 53 -11.06 -13.84 11.20
CA VAL A 53 -12.21 -13.16 10.59
C VAL A 53 -12.36 -11.74 11.14
N SER A 54 -12.20 -11.54 12.46
CA SER A 54 -12.27 -10.20 13.07
C SER A 54 -11.13 -9.28 12.61
N ALA A 55 -9.91 -9.81 12.46
CA ALA A 55 -8.75 -9.04 11.98
C ALA A 55 -8.92 -8.64 10.51
N GLN A 56 -9.30 -9.58 9.64
CA GLN A 56 -9.57 -9.32 8.23
C GLN A 56 -10.73 -8.35 8.05
N HIS A 57 -11.84 -8.54 8.78
CA HIS A 57 -12.98 -7.62 8.77
C HIS A 57 -12.57 -6.22 9.21
N LYS A 58 -11.74 -6.09 10.27
CA LYS A 58 -11.22 -4.79 10.72
C LYS A 58 -10.38 -4.12 9.63
N GLN A 59 -9.44 -4.85 9.01
CA GLN A 59 -8.63 -4.33 7.89
C GLN A 59 -9.50 -3.85 6.74
N GLN A 60 -10.48 -4.65 6.31
CA GLN A 60 -11.40 -4.31 5.22
C GLN A 60 -12.26 -3.09 5.56
N THR A 61 -12.78 -2.97 6.80
CA THR A 61 -13.52 -1.76 7.20
C THR A 61 -12.64 -0.52 7.23
N THR A 62 -11.37 -0.63 7.62
CA THR A 62 -10.42 0.50 7.59
C THR A 62 -10.08 0.90 6.16
N SER A 63 -9.83 -0.05 5.24
CA SER A 63 -9.52 0.29 3.85
C SER A 63 -10.67 0.99 3.14
N ILE A 64 -11.91 0.56 3.39
CA ILE A 64 -13.12 1.23 2.88
C ILE A 64 -13.23 2.66 3.45
N ALA A 65 -13.10 2.83 4.76
CA ALA A 65 -13.23 4.16 5.38
C ALA A 65 -12.13 5.15 4.93
N VAL A 66 -10.90 4.66 4.71
CA VAL A 66 -9.80 5.47 4.15
C VAL A 66 -10.09 5.83 2.69
N ALA A 67 -10.59 4.87 1.89
CA ALA A 67 -10.97 5.12 0.51
C ALA A 67 -12.11 6.17 0.40
N SER A 68 -13.11 6.13 1.28
CA SER A 68 -14.12 7.18 1.42
C SER A 68 -13.51 8.53 1.78
N ALA A 69 -12.67 8.61 2.82
CA ALA A 69 -12.04 9.87 3.24
C ALA A 69 -11.14 10.49 2.14
N LEU A 70 -10.51 9.66 1.30
CA LEU A 70 -9.78 10.11 0.12
C LEU A 70 -10.71 10.65 -0.97
N GLN A 71 -11.90 10.09 -1.15
CA GLN A 71 -12.86 10.49 -2.20
C GLN A 71 -13.78 11.65 -1.80
N GLU A 72 -13.95 11.91 -0.51
CA GLU A 72 -14.73 13.03 0.03
C GLU A 72 -13.96 14.38 0.03
N ALA A 73 -12.64 14.35 -0.22
CA ALA A 73 -11.79 15.54 -0.21
C ALA A 73 -11.90 16.35 -1.51
N SER A 74 -11.96 17.68 -1.42
CA SER A 74 -11.91 18.56 -2.60
C SER A 74 -10.54 18.49 -3.30
N ALA A 75 -9.47 18.35 -2.53
CA ALA A 75 -8.13 18.02 -2.99
C ALA A 75 -7.31 17.42 -1.82
N ILE A 76 -6.22 16.74 -2.14
CA ILE A 76 -5.27 16.19 -1.19
C ILE A 76 -3.88 16.71 -1.56
N LYS A 77 -3.21 17.39 -0.62
CA LYS A 77 -1.81 17.75 -0.76
C LYS A 77 -0.93 16.63 -0.19
N LEU A 78 0.03 16.18 -0.98
CA LEU A 78 1.09 15.25 -0.61
C LEU A 78 2.42 16.03 -0.59
N SER A 79 2.90 16.35 0.61
CA SER A 79 4.23 16.98 0.79
C SER A 79 5.28 15.87 0.84
N LEU A 80 6.08 15.73 -0.22
CA LEU A 80 7.18 14.78 -0.28
C LEU A 80 8.42 15.35 0.43
N HIS A 81 9.09 14.51 1.21
CA HIS A 81 10.35 14.82 1.89
C HIS A 81 11.39 13.75 1.51
N PHE A 82 12.26 14.07 0.56
CA PHE A 82 13.31 13.18 0.07
C PHE A 82 14.43 13.05 1.11
N LYS A 83 14.79 11.81 1.44
CA LYS A 83 15.82 11.50 2.45
C LYS A 83 17.21 11.29 1.85
N ARG A 84 17.29 11.06 0.53
CA ARG A 84 18.55 10.87 -0.21
C ARG A 84 18.82 12.08 -1.09
N ALA A 85 20.04 12.60 -1.04
CA ALA A 85 20.50 13.66 -1.96
C ALA A 85 20.37 13.24 -3.44
N SER A 86 20.48 11.93 -3.71
CA SER A 86 20.23 11.32 -5.04
C SER A 86 18.79 11.46 -5.54
N MET A 87 17.87 12.01 -4.76
CA MET A 87 16.48 12.30 -5.15
C MET A 87 16.14 13.79 -5.07
N PHE A 88 17.09 14.66 -4.74
CA PHE A 88 16.82 16.09 -4.62
C PHE A 88 16.57 16.71 -6.00
N TYR A 89 15.35 17.16 -6.24
CA TYR A 89 14.97 17.75 -7.52
C TYR A 89 15.47 19.19 -7.59
N HIS A 90 16.40 19.47 -8.50
CA HIS A 90 17.13 20.75 -8.56
C HIS A 90 17.75 21.19 -7.22
N GLY A 91 18.19 20.21 -6.41
CA GLY A 91 18.75 20.45 -5.08
C GLY A 91 17.72 20.66 -3.97
N GLN A 92 16.42 20.64 -4.27
CA GLN A 92 15.35 20.66 -3.27
C GLN A 92 15.11 19.26 -2.69
N ASP A 93 15.05 19.17 -1.36
CA ASP A 93 14.72 17.95 -0.62
C ASP A 93 13.20 17.77 -0.42
N THR A 94 12.39 18.69 -0.95
CA THR A 94 10.93 18.69 -0.81
C THR A 94 10.21 18.99 -2.11
N ALA A 95 9.01 18.44 -2.27
CA ALA A 95 8.13 18.70 -3.41
C ALA A 95 6.64 18.48 -3.05
N ASP A 96 5.75 19.33 -3.55
CA ASP A 96 4.31 19.26 -3.27
C ASP A 96 3.53 18.71 -4.48
N ILE A 97 2.85 17.58 -4.31
CA ILE A 97 1.88 17.05 -5.27
C ILE A 97 0.47 17.35 -4.78
N TYR A 98 -0.40 17.82 -5.66
CA TYR A 98 -1.82 17.99 -5.39
C TYR A 98 -2.61 16.94 -6.17
N VAL A 99 -3.43 16.17 -5.46
CA VAL A 99 -4.25 15.07 -5.99
C VAL A 99 -5.71 15.44 -5.85
N PHE A 100 -6.50 15.21 -6.89
CA PHE A 100 -7.92 15.56 -6.96
C PHE A 100 -8.72 14.28 -7.17
N PRO A 101 -9.58 13.90 -6.22
CA PRO A 101 -10.43 12.73 -6.39
C PRO A 101 -11.39 12.91 -7.57
N ARG A 102 -11.35 11.97 -8.51
CA ARG A 102 -12.41 11.81 -9.50
C ARG A 102 -13.45 10.92 -8.86
N GLY A 103 -14.61 11.52 -8.54
CA GLY A 103 -15.69 10.86 -7.80
C GLY A 103 -15.98 9.45 -8.30
N ALA A 104 -16.08 8.52 -7.36
CA ALA A 104 -16.08 7.08 -7.62
C ALA A 104 -17.00 6.68 -8.79
N SER A 105 -16.39 6.18 -9.86
CA SER A 105 -17.14 5.52 -10.93
C SER A 105 -17.74 4.24 -10.37
N ALA A 106 -19.06 4.09 -10.50
CA ALA A 106 -19.78 2.92 -10.01
C ALA A 106 -19.36 1.68 -10.82
N SER A 107 -18.34 0.98 -10.34
CA SER A 107 -17.95 -0.32 -10.88
C SER A 107 -19.06 -1.33 -10.60
N THR A 108 -19.25 -2.32 -11.47
CA THR A 108 -20.30 -3.36 -11.35
C THR A 108 -20.01 -4.41 -10.27
N SER A 109 -19.12 -4.09 -9.34
CA SER A 109 -18.69 -4.87 -8.18
C SER A 109 -18.72 -3.94 -6.97
N ASP A 110 -18.96 -4.45 -5.75
CA ASP A 110 -19.02 -3.65 -4.50
C ASP A 110 -17.65 -3.12 -4.02
N VAL A 111 -16.81 -2.70 -4.97
CA VAL A 111 -15.42 -2.29 -4.83
C VAL A 111 -15.31 -0.87 -5.39
N LEU A 112 -15.10 0.09 -4.50
CA LEU A 112 -15.01 1.52 -4.81
C LEU A 112 -13.82 1.79 -5.73
N ALA A 113 -14.03 1.96 -7.04
CA ALA A 113 -12.95 2.24 -7.97
C ALA A 113 -12.39 3.66 -7.72
N LEU A 114 -11.15 3.74 -7.23
CA LEU A 114 -10.51 5.00 -6.87
C LEU A 114 -10.01 5.74 -8.12
N GLY A 115 -10.74 6.78 -8.53
CA GLY A 115 -10.30 7.72 -9.55
C GLY A 115 -9.56 8.90 -8.93
N PHE A 116 -8.45 9.29 -9.54
CA PHE A 116 -7.71 10.52 -9.21
C PHE A 116 -7.21 11.20 -10.49
N ASP A 117 -7.11 12.52 -10.41
CA ASP A 117 -6.25 13.38 -11.23
C ASP A 117 -5.17 13.99 -10.31
N GLY A 118 -4.12 14.61 -10.85
CA GLY A 118 -3.07 15.21 -10.03
C GLY A 118 -2.14 16.15 -10.78
N VAL A 119 -1.49 17.04 -10.03
CA VAL A 119 -0.50 18.00 -10.54
C VAL A 119 0.68 18.14 -9.57
N LEU A 120 1.87 18.19 -10.15
CA LEU A 120 3.12 18.59 -9.51
C LEU A 120 3.65 19.81 -10.27
N SER A 121 3.97 20.89 -9.55
CA SER A 121 4.50 22.13 -10.13
C SER A 121 5.81 22.48 -9.44
N LEU A 122 6.89 22.58 -10.22
CA LEU A 122 8.26 22.77 -9.72
C LEU A 122 8.83 24.03 -10.38
N ALA A 123 9.32 24.99 -9.58
CA ALA A 123 9.88 26.24 -10.08
C ALA A 123 11.39 26.29 -9.84
N HIS A 124 12.17 26.51 -10.89
CA HIS A 124 13.64 26.55 -10.82
C HIS A 124 14.22 27.45 -11.91
N ASN A 125 15.27 28.23 -11.61
CA ASN A 125 16.01 29.06 -12.58
C ASN A 125 15.17 29.92 -13.56
N GLY A 126 14.01 30.42 -13.13
CA GLY A 126 13.12 31.22 -13.98
C GLY A 126 12.24 30.41 -14.95
N THR A 127 12.21 29.08 -14.82
CA THR A 127 11.24 28.21 -15.45
C THR A 127 10.32 27.56 -14.41
N THR A 128 9.15 27.14 -14.86
CA THR A 128 8.20 26.30 -14.12
C THR A 128 7.93 25.05 -14.93
N GLU A 129 8.14 23.90 -14.30
CA GLU A 129 7.83 22.59 -14.84
C GLU A 129 6.56 22.07 -14.19
N LYS A 130 5.64 21.53 -15.00
CA LYS A 130 4.38 20.95 -14.53
C LYS A 130 4.21 19.55 -15.09
N TYR A 131 3.98 18.62 -14.16
CA TYR A 131 3.59 17.25 -14.46
C TYR A 131 2.12 17.12 -14.09
N ILE A 132 1.27 16.78 -15.05
CA ILE A 132 -0.18 16.70 -14.90
C ILE A 132 -0.62 15.28 -15.24
N TYR A 133 -1.40 14.66 -14.37
CA TYR A 133 -2.17 13.46 -14.66
C TYR A 133 -3.64 13.85 -14.65
N ALA A 134 -4.30 13.84 -15.80
CA ALA A 134 -5.71 14.25 -15.92
C ALA A 134 -6.46 13.36 -16.90
N ASN A 135 -7.59 12.79 -16.46
CA ASN A 135 -8.43 11.86 -17.25
C ASN A 135 -7.63 10.70 -17.86
N ASP A 136 -6.84 10.05 -16.99
CA ASP A 136 -5.99 8.90 -17.31
C ASP A 136 -4.90 9.18 -18.36
N ARG A 137 -4.48 10.45 -18.49
CA ARG A 137 -3.46 10.91 -19.44
C ARG A 137 -2.40 11.72 -18.72
N GLY A 138 -1.14 11.49 -19.08
CA GLY A 138 0.01 12.18 -18.51
C GLY A 138 0.55 13.26 -19.45
N TYR A 139 0.80 14.44 -18.90
CA TYR A 139 1.31 15.61 -19.61
C TYR A 139 2.50 16.21 -18.86
N TYR A 140 3.48 16.69 -19.60
CA TYR A 140 4.58 17.52 -19.11
C TYR A 140 4.56 18.87 -19.82
N VAL A 141 4.82 19.93 -19.07
CA VAL A 141 4.97 21.30 -19.57
C VAL A 141 6.18 21.94 -18.92
N GLN A 142 6.95 22.69 -19.70
CA GLN A 142 7.87 23.69 -19.20
C GLN A 142 7.41 25.07 -19.72
N SER A 143 7.37 26.05 -18.82
CA SER A 143 7.08 27.44 -19.15
C SER A 143 8.05 28.39 -18.47
N GLN A 144 8.29 29.57 -19.05
CA GLN A 144 9.05 30.63 -18.37
C GLN A 144 8.18 31.39 -17.35
N LEU A 145 8.79 32.29 -16.57
CA LEU A 145 8.12 33.16 -15.58
C LEU A 145 6.98 34.01 -16.16
N ASP A 146 7.02 34.34 -17.45
CA ASP A 146 5.96 35.09 -18.16
C ASP A 146 4.77 34.20 -18.58
N GLY A 147 4.83 32.89 -18.30
CA GLY A 147 3.83 31.90 -18.70
C GLY A 147 4.01 31.36 -20.12
N SER A 148 5.02 31.80 -20.88
CA SER A 148 5.30 31.28 -22.22
C SER A 148 5.71 29.81 -22.16
N VAL A 149 4.99 28.94 -22.87
CA VAL A 149 5.27 27.50 -22.93
C VAL A 149 6.46 27.25 -23.86
N THR A 150 7.58 26.79 -23.30
CA THR A 150 8.80 26.43 -24.04
C THR A 150 8.76 24.99 -24.53
N GLN A 151 8.15 24.10 -23.75
CA GLN A 151 8.05 22.68 -24.06
C GLN A 151 6.71 22.11 -23.56
N ALA A 152 6.09 21.25 -24.36
CA ALA A 152 4.95 20.44 -23.95
C ALA A 152 5.07 19.05 -24.56
N SER A 153 4.85 18.00 -23.77
CA SER A 153 4.96 16.61 -24.24
C SER A 153 4.08 15.66 -23.43
N CYS A 154 3.87 14.45 -23.96
CA CYS A 154 3.11 13.40 -23.30
C CYS A 154 4.01 12.52 -22.44
N LEU A 155 3.54 12.22 -21.22
CA LEU A 155 4.20 11.27 -20.33
C LEU A 155 3.73 9.85 -20.63
N GLN A 156 4.68 8.92 -20.62
CA GLN A 156 4.42 7.49 -20.72
C GLN A 156 4.09 6.89 -19.35
N ALA A 157 3.46 5.71 -19.33
CA ALA A 157 3.12 4.99 -18.09
C ALA A 157 4.34 4.73 -17.17
N SER A 158 5.53 4.58 -17.75
CA SER A 158 6.80 4.41 -17.02
C SER A 158 7.34 5.68 -16.36
N GLN A 159 6.81 6.85 -16.72
CA GLN A 159 7.23 8.16 -16.21
C GLN A 159 6.27 8.69 -15.12
N LEU A 160 5.32 7.88 -14.70
CA LEU A 160 4.30 8.22 -13.73
C LEU A 160 4.32 7.22 -12.57
N PRO A 161 3.99 7.66 -11.34
CA PRO A 161 3.70 6.74 -10.25
C PRO A 161 2.64 5.69 -10.64
N ALA A 162 2.72 4.51 -10.00
CA ALA A 162 1.79 3.41 -10.23
C ALA A 162 0.41 3.66 -9.59
N PHE A 163 -0.26 4.77 -9.94
CA PHE A 163 -1.50 5.26 -9.33
C PHE A 163 -2.63 4.21 -9.31
N THR A 164 -2.66 3.31 -10.29
CA THR A 164 -3.62 2.20 -10.37
C THR A 164 -3.50 1.25 -9.17
N THR A 165 -2.30 1.12 -8.59
CA THR A 165 -2.03 0.26 -7.44
C THR A 165 -2.42 0.87 -6.09
N ILE A 166 -2.92 2.11 -6.03
CA ILE A 166 -3.37 2.73 -4.76
C ILE A 166 -4.46 1.88 -4.10
N GLN A 167 -5.40 1.34 -4.91
CA GLN A 167 -6.51 0.55 -4.40
C GLN A 167 -6.05 -0.80 -3.81
N SER A 168 -5.16 -1.52 -4.51
CA SER A 168 -4.57 -2.76 -4.01
C SER A 168 -3.63 -2.52 -2.82
N ALA A 169 -2.93 -1.38 -2.77
CA ALA A 169 -2.13 -0.94 -1.62
C ALA A 169 -2.99 -0.71 -0.36
N LEU A 170 -4.15 -0.05 -0.49
CA LEU A 170 -5.10 0.16 0.61
C LEU A 170 -5.76 -1.15 1.06
N ALA A 171 -6.18 -2.00 0.12
CA ALA A 171 -6.83 -3.28 0.42
C ALA A 171 -5.88 -4.29 1.08
N SER A 172 -4.58 -4.24 0.76
CA SER A 172 -3.54 -5.10 1.34
C SER A 172 -2.89 -4.54 2.61
N ALA A 173 -3.27 -3.34 3.06
CA ALA A 173 -2.65 -2.69 4.20
C ALA A 173 -2.88 -3.47 5.52
N SER A 174 -1.82 -3.67 6.30
CA SER A 174 -1.85 -4.44 7.54
C SER A 174 -1.38 -3.63 8.75
N VAL A 175 -2.13 -3.70 9.84
CA VAL A 175 -1.78 -3.02 11.09
C VAL A 175 -0.48 -3.60 11.66
N ILE A 176 0.45 -2.72 12.03
CA ILE A 176 1.69 -3.05 12.74
C ILE A 176 1.79 -2.25 14.04
N ASP A 177 2.61 -2.70 14.98
CA ASP A 177 2.77 -2.08 16.31
C ASP A 177 3.98 -1.14 16.36
N GLN A 178 5.04 -1.48 15.62
CA GLN A 178 6.26 -0.70 15.47
C GLN A 178 6.92 -0.95 14.11
N ALA A 179 7.76 -0.02 13.65
CA ALA A 179 8.60 -0.21 12.47
C ALA A 179 10.01 0.32 12.71
N GLN A 180 10.96 -0.13 11.90
CA GLN A 180 12.35 0.30 11.94
C GLN A 180 12.76 0.81 10.56
N ILE A 181 13.22 2.06 10.43
CA ILE A 181 13.73 2.61 9.18
C ILE A 181 15.21 2.90 9.34
N GLY A 182 16.06 1.98 8.86
CA GLY A 182 17.49 2.00 9.15
C GLY A 182 17.75 1.94 10.67
N THR A 183 18.23 3.04 11.25
CA THR A 183 18.48 3.17 12.69
C THR A 183 17.35 3.87 13.47
N VAL A 184 16.30 4.34 12.80
CA VAL A 184 15.17 5.05 13.43
C VAL A 184 14.04 4.08 13.77
N ALA A 185 13.67 4.00 15.06
CA ALA A 185 12.49 3.26 15.50
C ALA A 185 11.23 4.15 15.43
N LEU A 186 10.21 3.66 14.73
CA LEU A 186 8.87 4.23 14.66
C LEU A 186 7.93 3.44 15.57
N THR A 187 7.26 4.14 16.48
CA THR A 187 6.21 3.56 17.35
C THR A 187 4.94 4.37 17.19
N THR A 188 3.78 3.83 17.59
CA THR A 188 2.54 4.61 17.63
C THR A 188 2.69 5.88 18.50
N ALA A 189 3.42 5.80 19.61
CA ALA A 189 3.67 6.96 20.48
C ALA A 189 4.48 8.09 19.82
N THR A 190 5.44 7.76 18.95
CA THR A 190 6.38 8.74 18.36
C THR A 190 6.05 9.12 16.91
N ALA A 191 5.55 8.17 16.12
CA ALA A 191 5.35 8.29 14.68
C ALA A 191 3.87 8.29 14.27
N CYS A 192 2.95 7.94 15.17
CA CYS A 192 1.52 8.02 14.88
C CYS A 192 0.66 8.36 16.12
N PRO A 193 0.86 9.54 16.75
CA PRO A 193 0.16 9.88 17.97
C PRO A 193 -1.36 9.89 17.76
N LYS A 194 -2.09 9.15 18.60
CA LYS A 194 -3.55 8.93 18.52
C LYS A 194 -4.04 8.16 17.27
N GLY A 195 -3.12 7.62 16.46
CA GLY A 195 -3.43 6.83 15.29
C GLY A 195 -2.93 5.38 15.39
N ILE A 196 -2.95 4.69 14.25
CA ILE A 196 -2.53 3.30 14.09
C ILE A 196 -1.51 3.24 12.94
N LEU A 197 -0.42 2.49 13.12
CA LEU A 197 0.55 2.23 12.05
C LEU A 197 0.07 1.09 11.16
N HIS A 198 0.18 1.28 9.84
CA HIS A 198 -0.13 0.29 8.83
C HIS A 198 1.06 0.11 7.88
N ARG A 199 1.46 -1.13 7.65
CA ARG A 199 2.31 -1.52 6.52
C ARG A 199 1.47 -1.53 5.24
N THR A 200 2.00 -1.03 4.14
CA THR A 200 1.41 -1.14 2.80
C THR A 200 2.50 -1.33 1.74
N LEU A 201 2.10 -1.82 0.56
CA LEU A 201 2.98 -2.00 -0.61
C LEU A 201 2.45 -1.13 -1.75
N PHE A 202 3.28 -0.23 -2.27
CA PHE A 202 2.92 0.67 -3.38
C PHE A 202 4.06 0.75 -4.39
N GLY A 203 3.77 0.58 -5.68
CA GLY A 203 4.79 0.56 -6.73
C GLY A 203 5.87 -0.52 -6.59
N GLY A 204 5.61 -1.58 -5.81
CA GLY A 204 6.58 -2.62 -5.45
C GLY A 204 7.42 -2.33 -4.20
N GLU A 205 7.35 -1.10 -3.66
CA GLU A 205 8.07 -0.69 -2.46
C GLU A 205 7.19 -0.75 -1.21
N THR A 206 7.80 -1.02 -0.05
CA THR A 206 7.08 -1.11 1.23
C THR A 206 7.12 0.23 1.96
N PHE A 207 5.96 0.65 2.45
CA PHE A 207 5.77 1.88 3.23
C PHE A 207 5.05 1.60 4.55
N VAL A 208 5.22 2.51 5.51
CA VAL A 208 4.49 2.53 6.78
C VAL A 208 3.66 3.79 6.87
N ALA A 209 2.33 3.67 6.81
CA ALA A 209 1.39 4.77 6.94
C ALA A 209 0.91 4.93 8.40
N CYS A 210 0.79 6.17 8.85
CA CYS A 210 0.04 6.54 10.04
C CYS A 210 -1.40 6.89 9.67
N LEU A 211 -2.36 6.18 10.26
CA LEU A 211 -3.79 6.42 10.07
C LEU A 211 -4.40 6.97 11.37
N THR A 212 -5.00 8.16 11.29
CA THR A 212 -5.71 8.80 12.41
C THR A 212 -7.13 9.12 11.95
N ALA A 213 -8.15 8.65 12.67
CA ALA A 213 -9.56 8.85 12.32
C ALA A 213 -9.91 8.51 10.84
N ASN A 214 -9.39 7.37 10.35
CA ASN A 214 -9.51 6.90 8.96
C ASN A 214 -8.83 7.77 7.88
N GLN A 215 -8.08 8.80 8.26
CA GLN A 215 -7.24 9.57 7.34
C GLN A 215 -5.79 9.14 7.43
N ILE A 216 -5.13 8.96 6.29
CA ILE A 216 -3.66 8.82 6.24
C ILE A 216 -3.08 10.19 6.54
N THR A 217 -2.27 10.34 7.58
CA THR A 217 -1.69 11.65 7.95
C THR A 217 -0.23 11.77 7.56
N LYS A 218 0.52 10.66 7.64
CA LYS A 218 1.91 10.57 7.24
C LYS A 218 2.24 9.18 6.70
N VAL A 219 3.10 9.10 5.70
CA VAL A 219 3.63 7.85 5.15
C VAL A 219 5.15 7.89 5.26
N TYR A 220 5.73 6.79 5.74
CA TYR A 220 7.17 6.64 5.92
C TYR A 220 7.72 5.60 4.95
N GLY A 221 8.74 5.97 4.17
CA GLY A 221 9.44 5.08 3.24
C GLY A 221 10.95 5.02 3.52
N SER A 222 11.66 4.17 2.78
CA SER A 222 13.14 4.11 2.85
C SER A 222 13.79 5.39 2.30
N ASP A 223 13.20 5.96 1.25
CA ASP A 223 13.84 6.99 0.42
C ASP A 223 13.19 8.36 0.53
N MET A 224 11.90 8.41 0.90
CA MET A 224 11.15 9.63 1.21
C MET A 224 10.14 9.39 2.34
N ASP A 225 9.72 10.46 3.00
CA ASP A 225 8.46 10.51 3.76
C ASP A 225 7.44 11.35 2.98
N ILE A 226 6.16 11.15 3.25
CA ILE A 226 5.05 11.90 2.66
C ILE A 226 4.13 12.39 3.77
N GLU A 227 3.90 13.70 3.87
CA GLU A 227 2.85 14.26 4.73
C GLU A 227 1.58 14.47 3.90
N VAL A 228 0.43 14.08 4.45
CA VAL A 228 -0.84 14.04 3.72
C VAL A 228 -1.82 15.02 4.36
N THR A 229 -2.26 16.01 3.59
CA THR A 229 -3.18 17.06 4.03
C THR A 229 -4.43 17.04 3.16
N TYR A 230 -5.59 16.82 3.78
CA TYR A 230 -6.89 16.87 3.11
C TYR A 230 -7.38 18.32 3.06
N LEU A 231 -7.71 18.82 1.87
CA LEU A 231 -8.14 20.19 1.63
C LEU A 231 -9.66 20.25 1.46
N ALA A 232 -10.32 21.11 2.23
CA ALA A 232 -11.76 21.32 2.15
C ALA A 232 -12.19 22.10 0.90
N SER A 233 -11.31 22.96 0.36
CA SER A 233 -11.52 23.75 -0.85
C SER A 233 -10.26 23.79 -1.71
N VAL A 234 -10.45 24.05 -3.01
CA VAL A 234 -9.36 24.30 -3.95
C VAL A 234 -9.11 25.81 -4.01
N ASP A 235 -8.21 26.27 -3.15
CA ASP A 235 -7.87 27.69 -3.03
C ASP A 235 -6.80 28.11 -4.05
N ALA A 236 -6.56 29.42 -4.18
CA ALA A 236 -5.61 29.99 -5.16
C ALA A 236 -4.14 29.52 -5.03
N GLY A 237 -3.77 28.87 -3.92
CA GLY A 237 -2.46 28.24 -3.73
C GLY A 237 -2.32 26.85 -4.36
N VAL A 238 -3.42 26.25 -4.82
CA VAL A 238 -3.41 24.94 -5.49
C VAL A 238 -3.11 25.13 -7.00
N PRO A 239 -2.12 24.41 -7.58
CA PRO A 239 -1.85 24.51 -9.01
C PRO A 239 -3.02 23.99 -9.85
N SER A 240 -3.30 24.66 -10.97
CA SER A 240 -4.39 24.27 -11.86
C SER A 240 -4.07 23.00 -12.67
N LEU A 241 -5.08 22.13 -12.84
CA LEU A 241 -5.09 20.92 -13.68
C LEU A 241 -5.23 21.20 -15.20
N THR A 242 -5.13 22.44 -15.66
CA THR A 242 -5.36 22.80 -17.07
C THR A 242 -4.50 21.99 -18.03
N VAL A 243 -5.15 21.24 -18.93
CA VAL A 243 -4.48 20.46 -19.99
C VAL A 243 -3.66 21.39 -20.88
N PRO A 244 -2.39 21.05 -21.21
CA PRO A 244 -1.52 21.97 -21.93
C PRO A 244 -1.93 22.15 -23.40
N THR A 245 -1.65 23.33 -23.95
CA THR A 245 -1.73 23.61 -25.39
C THR A 245 -0.35 23.58 -26.04
N THR A 246 -0.29 23.20 -27.32
CA THR A 246 0.93 23.30 -28.12
C THR A 246 1.17 24.76 -28.50
N SER A 247 2.38 25.27 -28.20
CA SER A 247 2.75 26.68 -28.35
C SER A 247 2.62 27.24 -29.78
N THR A 248 2.63 26.38 -30.80
CA THR A 248 2.58 26.78 -32.21
C THR A 248 1.18 27.05 -32.76
N SER A 249 0.11 26.61 -32.09
CA SER A 249 -1.25 26.61 -32.67
C SER A 249 -2.41 26.66 -31.68
N GLY A 250 -2.16 26.69 -30.36
CA GLY A 250 -3.22 26.74 -29.33
C GLY A 250 -4.07 25.46 -29.22
N VAL A 251 -3.76 24.42 -30.01
CA VAL A 251 -4.41 23.12 -29.97
C VAL A 251 -4.04 22.40 -28.67
N LEU A 252 -5.01 21.79 -28.00
CA LEU A 252 -4.78 20.96 -26.81
C LEU A 252 -3.89 19.77 -27.14
N LEU A 253 -2.93 19.47 -26.28
CA LEU A 253 -2.03 18.35 -26.44
C LEU A 253 -2.82 17.03 -26.25
N ASN A 254 -2.92 16.20 -27.30
CA ASN A 254 -3.67 14.95 -27.27
C ASN A 254 -2.76 13.77 -26.89
N CYS A 255 -2.60 13.53 -25.58
CA CYS A 255 -1.80 12.42 -25.07
C CYS A 255 -2.62 11.12 -24.96
N PRO A 256 -2.02 9.94 -25.25
CA PRO A 256 -2.72 8.66 -25.14
C PRO A 256 -3.17 8.40 -23.69
N ALA A 257 -4.31 7.73 -23.53
CA ALA A 257 -4.72 7.23 -22.23
C ALA A 257 -3.75 6.13 -21.78
N ILE A 258 -3.32 6.20 -20.53
CA ILE A 258 -2.47 5.21 -19.89
C ILE A 258 -3.37 4.05 -19.49
N PRO A 259 -3.08 2.81 -19.94
CA PRO A 259 -3.88 1.67 -19.57
C PRO A 259 -3.76 1.43 -18.07
N ALA A 260 -4.88 1.08 -17.43
CA ALA A 260 -4.84 0.57 -16.06
C ALA A 260 -3.90 -0.64 -16.02
N GLN A 261 -2.78 -0.54 -15.30
CA GLN A 261 -1.92 -1.69 -15.06
C GLN A 261 -2.73 -2.71 -14.28
N ALA A 262 -2.87 -3.92 -14.82
CA ALA A 262 -3.67 -4.96 -14.21
C ALA A 262 -3.17 -5.23 -12.79
N ASP A 263 -4.03 -5.03 -11.79
CA ASP A 263 -3.73 -5.39 -10.42
C ASP A 263 -3.28 -6.85 -10.36
N SER A 264 -2.05 -7.08 -9.90
CA SER A 264 -1.63 -8.40 -9.48
C SER A 264 -2.53 -8.81 -8.30
N VAL A 265 -3.54 -9.62 -8.60
CA VAL A 265 -4.49 -10.17 -7.61
C VAL A 265 -3.71 -10.61 -6.38
N ALA A 266 -4.10 -10.07 -5.22
CA ALA A 266 -3.41 -10.34 -3.96
C ALA A 266 -3.17 -11.85 -3.81
N PRO A 267 -1.93 -12.30 -3.52
CA PRO A 267 -1.61 -13.71 -3.53
C PRO A 267 -2.54 -14.46 -2.56
N VAL A 268 -3.14 -15.54 -3.05
CA VAL A 268 -4.06 -16.37 -2.29
C VAL A 268 -3.28 -17.06 -1.18
N THR A 269 -3.17 -16.39 -0.03
CA THR A 269 -2.37 -16.86 1.10
C THR A 269 -2.83 -18.24 1.54
N SER A 270 -1.87 -19.16 1.55
CA SER A 270 -2.08 -20.54 1.94
C SER A 270 -2.52 -20.64 3.40
N LEU A 271 -3.16 -21.75 3.76
CA LEU A 271 -3.57 -21.98 5.14
C LEU A 271 -2.36 -21.99 6.11
N ALA A 272 -1.19 -22.42 5.63
CA ALA A 272 0.05 -22.40 6.40
C ALA A 272 0.54 -20.97 6.69
N GLU A 273 0.53 -20.08 5.70
CA GLU A 273 0.88 -18.66 5.88
C GLU A 273 -0.12 -17.95 6.80
N LYS A 274 -1.42 -18.27 6.68
CA LYS A 274 -2.45 -17.76 7.61
C LYS A 274 -2.21 -18.22 9.05
N VAL A 275 -1.76 -19.46 9.26
CA VAL A 275 -1.41 -19.97 10.61
C VAL A 275 -0.13 -19.32 11.15
N ALA A 276 0.88 -19.07 10.31
CA ALA A 276 2.07 -18.31 10.71
C ALA A 276 1.70 -16.87 11.11
N LEU A 277 0.89 -16.20 10.30
CA LEU A 277 0.36 -14.86 10.58
C LEU A 277 -0.44 -14.83 11.89
N VAL A 278 -1.25 -15.85 12.19
CA VAL A 278 -1.99 -15.96 13.47
C VAL A 278 -1.04 -16.04 14.66
N LYS A 279 0.02 -16.84 14.58
CA LYS A 279 0.99 -16.98 15.68
C LYS A 279 1.61 -15.62 16.02
N ASP A 280 2.04 -14.87 15.01
CA ASP A 280 2.65 -13.56 15.20
C ASP A 280 1.63 -12.46 15.53
N THR A 281 0.38 -12.57 15.07
CA THR A 281 -0.70 -11.61 15.39
C THR A 281 -1.26 -11.79 16.80
N VAL A 282 -1.21 -13.00 17.37
CA VAL A 282 -1.77 -13.31 18.70
C VAL A 282 -0.71 -13.27 19.81
N LEU A 283 0.56 -13.57 19.49
CA LEU A 283 1.65 -13.68 20.47
C LEU A 283 2.88 -12.80 20.17
N GLY A 284 2.97 -12.19 18.99
CA GLY A 284 4.09 -11.37 18.56
C GLY A 284 3.77 -9.88 18.57
N THR A 285 4.81 -9.05 18.70
CA THR A 285 4.73 -7.64 18.31
C THR A 285 4.88 -7.57 16.80
N ARG A 286 3.93 -6.97 16.08
CA ARG A 286 4.00 -6.87 14.62
C ARG A 286 5.00 -5.78 14.25
N THR A 287 6.10 -6.18 13.65
CA THR A 287 7.21 -5.28 13.29
C THR A 287 7.39 -5.21 11.78
N GLU A 288 7.76 -4.04 11.27
CA GLU A 288 8.26 -3.87 9.90
C GLU A 288 9.70 -3.33 9.91
N SER A 289 10.49 -3.64 8.89
CA SER A 289 11.86 -3.13 8.75
C SER A 289 12.12 -2.64 7.33
N LEU A 290 12.36 -1.34 7.20
CA LEU A 290 12.67 -0.64 5.96
C LEU A 290 14.16 -0.26 5.95
N PHE A 291 14.74 -0.13 4.76
CA PHE A 291 16.11 0.33 4.61
C PHE A 291 16.24 1.80 5.02
N GLY A 292 17.41 2.16 5.55
CA GLY A 292 17.72 3.56 5.85
C GLY A 292 18.06 4.37 4.59
N PRO A 293 17.99 5.71 4.68
CA PRO A 293 18.41 6.60 3.60
C PRO A 293 19.94 6.68 3.44
N SER A 294 20.69 6.28 4.48
CA SER A 294 22.13 6.00 4.37
C SER A 294 22.36 4.51 4.22
N CYS A 295 23.37 4.15 3.42
CA CYS A 295 23.76 2.78 3.16
C CYS A 295 25.26 2.60 3.37
N LYS A 296 25.64 1.43 3.92
CA LYS A 296 27.04 1.03 4.08
C LYS A 296 27.25 -0.24 3.28
N CYS A 297 28.21 -0.19 2.37
CA CYS A 297 28.50 -1.31 1.48
C CYS A 297 29.40 -2.31 2.20
N LYS A 298 28.86 -3.53 2.43
CA LYS A 298 29.65 -4.64 3.01
C LYS A 298 30.81 -5.07 2.10
N ASN A 299 30.64 -4.88 0.79
CA ASN A 299 31.62 -5.17 -0.25
C ASN A 299 32.00 -3.87 -0.98
N LYS A 300 33.08 -3.92 -1.78
CA LYS A 300 33.41 -2.85 -2.73
C LYS A 300 32.18 -2.54 -3.62
N PRO A 301 31.85 -1.26 -3.89
CA PRO A 301 30.76 -0.89 -4.79
C PRO A 301 30.87 -1.59 -6.15
N LYS A 302 29.73 -1.96 -6.73
CA LYS A 302 29.65 -2.57 -8.05
C LYS A 302 30.01 -1.52 -9.11
N PRO A 303 31.00 -1.77 -9.98
CA PRO A 303 31.32 -0.85 -11.07
C PRO A 303 30.22 -0.90 -12.13
N CYS A 304 29.65 0.26 -12.44
CA CYS A 304 28.78 0.51 -13.57
C CYS A 304 29.57 1.30 -14.61
N LEU A 305 29.51 0.89 -15.88
CA LEU A 305 30.11 1.62 -16.99
C LEU A 305 28.99 2.22 -17.84
N MET A 306 28.93 3.54 -17.92
CA MET A 306 28.00 4.25 -18.80
C MET A 306 28.72 4.63 -20.07
N VAL A 307 28.38 3.94 -21.16
CA VAL A 307 28.93 4.17 -22.49
C VAL A 307 28.06 5.21 -23.19
N HIS A 308 28.64 6.34 -23.60
CA HIS A 308 27.92 7.36 -24.38
C HIS A 308 27.55 6.84 -25.77
N GLY A 309 26.48 7.40 -26.35
CA GLY A 309 26.01 7.00 -27.67
C GLY A 309 26.98 7.32 -28.82
N VAL A 310 26.63 6.85 -30.02
CA VAL A 310 27.40 7.01 -31.27
C VAL A 310 27.60 8.47 -31.73
N SER A 311 27.04 9.43 -30.99
CA SER A 311 27.03 10.87 -31.30
C SER A 311 28.10 11.68 -30.56
N ASN A 312 28.90 11.09 -29.66
CA ASN A 312 30.10 11.76 -29.16
C ASN A 312 31.31 11.45 -30.06
N PRO A 313 31.88 12.42 -30.79
CA PRO A 313 33.01 12.18 -31.71
C PRO A 313 34.36 11.98 -31.00
N ILE A 314 34.43 12.16 -29.67
CA ILE A 314 35.66 12.09 -28.89
C ILE A 314 35.68 10.80 -28.08
N ALA A 315 36.47 9.82 -28.50
CA ALA A 315 36.78 8.65 -27.69
C ALA A 315 37.65 9.07 -26.49
N GLY A 316 37.05 9.10 -25.29
CA GLY A 316 37.70 9.48 -24.05
C GLY A 316 38.32 8.30 -23.29
N GLY A 317 39.16 8.62 -22.30
CA GLY A 317 39.47 7.68 -21.21
C GLY A 317 38.34 7.65 -20.17
N LEU A 318 38.35 6.66 -19.28
CA LEU A 318 37.35 6.52 -18.22
C LEU A 318 37.30 7.74 -17.29
N THR A 319 36.18 8.46 -17.24
CA THR A 319 35.95 9.58 -16.31
C THR A 319 35.00 9.21 -15.17
N ASP A 320 35.07 9.95 -14.06
CA ASP A 320 34.14 9.80 -12.92
C ASP A 320 32.81 10.55 -13.12
N THR A 321 32.79 11.56 -13.99
CA THR A 321 31.60 12.34 -14.35
C THR A 321 31.58 12.60 -15.86
N PHE A 322 30.38 12.83 -16.43
CA PHE A 322 30.24 13.20 -17.85
C PHE A 322 29.03 14.13 -18.08
N PRO A 323 29.06 15.35 -17.51
CA PRO A 323 27.88 16.22 -17.41
C PRO A 323 27.30 16.67 -18.75
N PHE A 324 28.09 16.68 -19.82
CA PHE A 324 27.63 17.15 -21.14
C PHE A 324 26.55 16.26 -21.78
N TYR A 325 26.60 14.94 -21.57
CA TYR A 325 25.63 13.99 -22.13
C TYR A 325 24.76 13.33 -21.05
N TRP A 326 25.34 13.01 -19.90
CA TRP A 326 24.64 12.29 -18.82
C TRP A 326 24.21 13.19 -17.66
N GLY A 327 24.56 14.48 -17.67
CA GLY A 327 24.34 15.35 -16.51
C GLY A 327 25.05 14.82 -15.26
N ASN A 328 24.46 15.09 -14.09
CA ASN A 328 25.01 14.71 -12.79
C ASN A 328 24.53 13.31 -12.33
N VAL A 329 24.33 12.35 -13.25
CA VAL A 329 23.82 10.99 -12.94
C VAL A 329 24.68 10.25 -11.91
N ASP A 330 25.97 10.59 -11.78
CA ASP A 330 26.87 10.13 -10.73
C ASP A 330 26.36 10.43 -9.30
N GLN A 331 25.63 11.53 -9.12
CA GLN A 331 25.03 11.95 -7.84
C GLN A 331 23.70 11.22 -7.55
N HIS A 332 23.09 10.61 -8.56
CA HIS A 332 21.78 9.96 -8.49
C HIS A 332 21.85 8.42 -8.41
N LEU A 333 23.05 7.85 -8.27
CA LEU A 333 23.26 6.40 -8.32
C LEU A 333 22.65 5.63 -7.14
N PRO A 334 22.15 4.39 -7.36
CA PRO A 334 21.77 3.47 -6.30
C PRO A 334 22.94 3.12 -5.37
N CYS A 335 22.61 2.90 -4.10
CA CYS A 335 23.54 2.45 -3.07
C CYS A 335 24.45 1.31 -3.51
N CYS A 336 25.74 1.44 -3.19
CA CYS A 336 26.78 0.46 -3.51
C CYS A 336 27.03 0.25 -5.01
N SER A 337 26.74 1.27 -5.81
CA SER A 337 27.25 1.43 -7.17
C SER A 337 28.46 2.37 -7.17
N SER A 338 29.35 2.24 -8.15
CA SER A 338 30.33 3.26 -8.53
C SER A 338 30.31 3.38 -10.05
N VAL A 339 30.13 4.58 -10.60
CA VAL A 339 30.08 4.77 -12.06
C VAL A 339 31.45 5.12 -12.64
N LYS A 340 31.66 4.74 -13.89
CA LYS A 340 32.61 5.38 -14.81
C LYS A 340 31.90 5.67 -16.12
N PHE A 341 32.33 6.72 -16.82
CA PHE A 341 31.83 7.09 -18.13
C PHE A 341 32.91 6.87 -19.20
N VAL A 342 32.50 6.48 -20.40
CA VAL A 342 33.33 6.25 -21.60
C VAL A 342 32.51 6.46 -22.87
#